data_AF-C3XWR5-F1
#
_entry.id   AF-C3XWR5-F1
#
_cell.length_a   1.000
_cell.length_b   1.000
_cell.length_c   1.000
_cell.angle_alpha   90.00
_cell.angle_beta   90.00
_cell.angle_gamma   90.00
#
_symmetry.space_group_name_H-M   'P 1'
#
loop_
_entity.id
_entity.type
_entity.pdbx_description
1 polymer ?
#
loop_
_entity_poly.entity_id
_entity_poly.type
_entity_poly.pdbx_seq_one_letter_code
_entity_poly.pdbx_strand_id
1 'polypeptide(L)'
;MAHAVDPEVLREYRENGAVCLRNVFSQEWVDKVRKGIEKNQARPSRYSESLVGEGGPGAYFNDYCNWRSIPEFQDFVYHSPAAQIAAQLMDSQTAIFYHEHVLTKDPGTYKTTPWHHDQSYYPVDGDKVRGL
;
A
#
# COMPACT_ATOMS: atom_id res chain seq x y z
N MET A 1 10.31 -9.11 -17.21
CA MET A 1 11.68 -9.40 -16.75
C MET A 1 11.74 -9.10 -15.27
N ALA A 2 12.41 -9.93 -14.48
CA ALA A 2 12.55 -9.78 -13.04
C ALA A 2 13.16 -8.39 -12.70
N HIS A 3 12.45 -7.58 -11.90
CA HIS A 3 13.01 -6.35 -11.35
C HIS A 3 13.92 -6.71 -10.16
N ALA A 4 15.19 -6.96 -10.44
CA ALA A 4 16.18 -7.12 -9.38
C ALA A 4 16.34 -5.77 -8.64
N VAL A 5 16.19 -5.79 -7.32
CA VAL A 5 16.40 -4.62 -6.46
C VAL A 5 17.91 -4.45 -6.27
N ASP A 6 18.39 -3.23 -6.41
CA ASP A 6 19.81 -2.89 -6.24
C ASP A 6 20.33 -3.34 -4.85
N PRO A 7 21.48 -4.03 -4.76
CA PRO A 7 22.08 -4.40 -3.47
C PRO A 7 22.26 -3.24 -2.49
N GLU A 8 22.50 -2.03 -3.00
CA GLU A 8 22.58 -0.80 -2.22
C GLU A 8 21.25 -0.49 -1.54
N VAL A 9 20.15 -0.54 -2.29
CA VAL A 9 18.77 -0.35 -1.80
C VAL A 9 18.42 -1.40 -0.75
N LEU A 10 18.84 -2.66 -0.95
CA LEU A 10 18.64 -3.71 0.05
C LEU A 10 19.42 -3.42 1.35
N ARG A 11 20.62 -2.84 1.25
CA ARG A 11 21.38 -2.43 2.44
C ARG A 11 20.69 -1.27 3.15
N GLU A 12 20.32 -0.21 2.43
CA GLU A 12 19.60 0.93 2.99
C GLU A 12 18.32 0.51 3.70
N TYR A 13 17.55 -0.41 3.11
CA TYR A 13 16.35 -0.95 3.73
C TYR A 13 16.63 -1.68 5.04
N ARG A 14 17.67 -2.53 5.08
CA ARG A 14 18.05 -3.27 6.28
C ARG A 14 18.52 -2.36 7.42
N GLU A 15 19.27 -1.31 7.09
CA GLU A 15 19.83 -0.38 8.07
C GLU A 15 18.80 0.62 8.59
N ASN A 16 17.90 1.12 7.73
CA ASN A 16 16.97 2.20 8.07
C ASN A 16 15.54 1.71 8.37
N GLY A 17 15.20 0.47 8.02
CA GLY A 17 13.86 -0.09 8.14
C GLY A 17 12.87 0.35 7.05
N ALA A 18 13.24 1.33 6.22
CA ALA A 18 12.48 1.83 5.08
C ALA A 18 13.43 2.31 3.96
N VAL A 19 12.98 2.24 2.70
CA VAL A 19 13.75 2.71 1.54
C VAL A 19 12.82 3.27 0.45
N CYS A 20 13.29 4.25 -0.33
CA CYS A 20 12.52 4.83 -1.43
C CYS A 20 12.82 4.14 -2.76
N LEU A 21 11.85 3.40 -3.28
CA LEU A 21 11.90 2.83 -4.62
C LEU A 21 11.24 3.77 -5.63
N ARG A 22 11.99 4.24 -6.63
CA ARG A 22 11.47 5.11 -7.69
C ARG A 22 11.28 4.32 -8.98
N ASN A 23 10.19 4.60 -9.69
CA ASN A 23 9.91 4.07 -11.03
C ASN A 23 9.89 2.52 -11.11
N VAL A 24 9.50 1.83 -10.03
CA VAL A 24 9.43 0.37 -9.99
C VAL A 24 8.10 -0.20 -10.54
N PHE A 25 7.09 0.65 -10.72
CA PHE A 25 5.83 0.31 -11.37
C PHE A 25 5.71 1.10 -12.67
N SER A 26 5.25 0.44 -13.73
CA SER A 26 4.93 1.10 -15.00
C SER A 26 3.74 2.04 -14.83
N GLN A 27 3.60 3.01 -15.76
CA GLN A 27 2.44 3.90 -15.78
C GLN A 27 1.11 3.12 -15.86
N GLU A 28 1.09 1.98 -16.57
CA GLU A 28 -0.07 1.09 -16.63
C GLU A 28 -0.51 0.59 -15.24
N TRP A 29 0.43 0.15 -14.40
CA TRP A 29 0.10 -0.29 -13.04
C TRP A 29 -0.40 0.86 -12.17
N VAL A 30 0.22 2.03 -12.29
CA VAL A 30 -0.21 3.24 -11.57
C VAL A 30 -1.63 3.64 -11.97
N ASP A 31 -1.94 3.63 -13.27
CA ASP A 31 -3.28 3.97 -13.78
C ASP A 31 -4.32 2.93 -13.36
N LYS A 32 -3.94 1.65 -13.33
CA LYS A 32 -4.81 0.56 -12.87
C LYS A 32 -5.18 0.72 -11.40
N VAL A 33 -4.22 0.96 -10.53
CA VAL A 33 -4.49 1.20 -9.10
C VAL A 33 -5.33 2.45 -8.90
N ARG A 34 -5.05 3.54 -9.66
CA ARG A 34 -5.88 4.75 -9.61
C ARG A 34 -7.35 4.46 -9.93
N LYS A 35 -7.61 3.70 -10.99
CA LYS A 35 -8.96 3.28 -11.35
C LYS A 35 -9.60 2.40 -10.26
N GLY A 36 -8.83 1.54 -9.61
CA GLY A 36 -9.29 0.77 -8.45
C GLY A 36 -9.72 1.66 -7.28
N ILE A 37 -8.93 2.69 -6.97
CA ILE A 37 -9.24 3.67 -5.92
C ILE A 37 -10.52 4.44 -6.25
N GLU A 38 -10.70 4.89 -7.49
CA GLU A 38 -11.91 5.59 -7.94
C GLU A 38 -13.16 4.70 -7.79
N LYS A 39 -13.06 3.42 -8.15
CA LYS A 39 -14.15 2.44 -7.94
C LYS A 39 -14.47 2.24 -6.47
N ASN A 40 -13.43 2.18 -5.63
CA ASN A 40 -13.58 2.02 -4.20
C ASN A 40 -14.32 3.23 -3.59
N GLN A 41 -13.91 4.45 -3.94
CA GLN A 41 -14.57 5.67 -3.48
C GLN A 41 -16.01 5.80 -4.00
N ALA A 42 -16.28 5.35 -5.22
CA ALA A 42 -17.64 5.37 -5.78
C ALA A 42 -18.58 4.34 -5.11
N ARG A 43 -18.04 3.26 -4.54
CA ARG A 43 -18.79 2.22 -3.85
C ARG A 43 -18.03 1.74 -2.60
N PRO A 44 -17.95 2.57 -1.55
CA PRO A 44 -17.18 2.24 -0.36
C PRO A 44 -17.71 1.01 0.35
N SER A 45 -16.81 0.30 1.01
CA SER A 45 -17.17 -0.89 1.79
C SER A 45 -17.78 -0.52 3.14
N ARG A 46 -18.30 -1.52 3.87
CA ARG A 46 -18.77 -1.32 5.26
C ARG A 46 -17.66 -0.91 6.24
N TYR A 47 -16.39 -1.05 5.85
CA TYR A 47 -15.23 -0.67 6.64
C TYR A 47 -14.68 0.70 6.25
N SER A 48 -15.31 1.38 5.29
CA SER A 48 -14.88 2.71 4.87
C SER A 48 -15.16 3.75 5.95
N GLU A 49 -14.26 4.72 6.07
CA GLU A 49 -14.47 5.92 6.85
C GLU A 49 -14.05 7.15 6.02
N SER A 50 -14.86 8.21 6.09
CA SER A 50 -14.56 9.49 5.46
C SER A 50 -14.65 10.60 6.49
N LEU A 51 -13.51 11.23 6.78
CA LEU A 51 -13.40 12.35 7.71
C LEU A 51 -13.28 13.65 6.91
N VAL A 52 -14.36 14.43 6.90
CA VAL A 52 -14.41 15.77 6.30
C VAL A 52 -14.01 16.79 7.37
N GLY A 53 -13.13 17.73 7.02
CA GLY A 53 -12.72 18.79 7.94
C GLY A 53 -13.71 19.93 8.07
N GLU A 54 -13.69 20.58 9.24
CA GLU A 54 -14.48 21.79 9.49
C GLU A 54 -14.03 22.98 8.63
N GLY A 55 -12.82 22.94 8.05
CA GLY A 55 -12.17 24.03 7.33
C GLY A 55 -12.14 23.95 5.80
N GLY A 56 -12.80 22.98 5.15
CA GLY A 56 -12.83 22.87 3.69
C GLY A 56 -13.46 21.58 3.14
N PRO A 57 -13.63 21.46 1.81
CA PRO A 57 -14.30 20.30 1.20
C PRO A 57 -13.43 19.02 1.17
N GLY A 58 -12.15 19.12 1.53
CA GLY A 58 -11.22 17.99 1.48
C GLY A 58 -11.54 16.93 2.52
N ALA A 59 -11.58 15.66 2.10
CA ALA A 59 -11.77 14.52 2.96
C ALA A 59 -10.48 13.71 3.12
N TYR A 60 -10.29 13.14 4.31
CA TYR A 60 -9.50 11.92 4.45
C TYR A 60 -10.45 10.74 4.28
N PHE A 61 -10.21 9.90 3.28
CA PHE A 61 -10.97 8.68 3.06
C PHE A 61 -10.06 7.48 3.27
N ASN A 62 -10.58 6.49 3.99
CA ASN A 62 -9.94 5.21 4.16
C ASN A 62 -10.92 4.07 3.98
N ASP A 63 -10.43 2.94 3.48
CA ASP A 63 -11.22 1.72 3.35
C ASP A 63 -10.31 0.50 3.31
N TYR A 64 -10.79 -0.63 3.81
CA TYR A 64 -9.94 -1.76 4.18
C TYR A 64 -10.36 -3.07 3.50
N CYS A 65 -9.37 -3.81 3.00
CA CYS A 65 -9.51 -5.17 2.45
C CYS A 65 -10.45 -5.31 1.23
N ASN A 66 -10.46 -4.33 0.32
CA ASN A 66 -11.31 -4.35 -0.87
C ASN A 66 -10.72 -5.12 -2.06
N TRP A 67 -9.47 -5.56 -1.95
CA TRP A 67 -8.71 -6.16 -3.06
C TRP A 67 -9.37 -7.37 -3.73
N ARG A 68 -10.18 -8.15 -2.99
CA ARG A 68 -10.90 -9.30 -3.56
C ARG A 68 -12.13 -8.89 -4.39
N SER A 69 -12.68 -7.71 -4.11
CA SER A 69 -13.91 -7.20 -4.71
C SER A 69 -13.62 -6.24 -5.87
N ILE A 70 -12.41 -5.68 -5.91
CA ILE A 70 -11.97 -4.70 -6.92
C ILE A 70 -10.94 -5.38 -7.82
N PRO A 71 -11.30 -5.71 -9.08
CA PRO A 71 -10.42 -6.46 -9.99
C PRO A 71 -9.05 -5.80 -10.21
N GLU A 72 -9.00 -4.47 -10.24
CA GLU A 72 -7.75 -3.71 -10.39
C GLU A 72 -6.76 -3.97 -9.26
N PHE A 73 -7.23 -4.07 -8.01
CA PHE A 73 -6.40 -4.38 -6.86
C PHE A 73 -5.98 -5.84 -6.85
N GLN A 74 -6.89 -6.76 -7.17
CA GLN A 74 -6.59 -8.18 -7.29
C GLN A 74 -5.48 -8.42 -8.33
N ASP A 75 -5.59 -7.77 -9.48
CA ASP A 75 -4.63 -7.87 -10.57
C ASP A 75 -3.27 -7.29 -10.18
N PHE A 76 -3.26 -6.16 -9.48
CA PHE A 76 -2.02 -5.59 -8.93
C PHE A 76 -1.34 -6.55 -7.94
N VAL A 77 -2.10 -7.13 -7.01
CA VAL A 77 -1.56 -8.05 -5.99
C VAL A 77 -0.92 -9.29 -6.63
N TYR A 78 -1.56 -9.89 -7.63
CA TYR A 78 -1.08 -11.14 -8.21
C TYR A 78 -0.11 -10.99 -9.38
N HIS A 79 -0.21 -9.93 -10.17
CA HIS A 79 0.48 -9.84 -11.44
C HIS A 79 1.44 -8.63 -11.56
N SER A 80 1.42 -7.70 -10.61
CA SER A 80 2.42 -6.63 -10.55
C SER A 80 3.76 -7.14 -9.98
N PRO A 81 4.86 -6.38 -10.12
CA PRO A 81 6.15 -6.76 -9.51
C PRO A 81 6.17 -6.62 -7.98
N ALA A 82 5.08 -6.19 -7.33
CA ALA A 82 5.04 -5.91 -5.89
C ALA A 82 5.48 -7.10 -5.03
N ALA A 83 4.96 -8.30 -5.29
CA ALA A 83 5.32 -9.50 -4.53
C ALA A 83 6.82 -9.84 -4.66
N GLN A 84 7.40 -9.66 -5.85
CA GLN A 84 8.83 -9.92 -6.09
C GLN A 84 9.72 -8.88 -5.39
N ILE A 85 9.33 -7.60 -5.44
CA ILE A 85 10.04 -6.52 -4.74
C ILE A 85 9.99 -6.77 -3.23
N ALA A 86 8.80 -7.10 -2.70
CA ALA A 86 8.59 -7.43 -1.29
C ALA A 86 9.49 -8.59 -0.84
N ALA A 87 9.49 -9.69 -1.60
CA ALA A 87 10.32 -10.86 -1.29
C ALA A 87 11.81 -10.51 -1.24
N GLN A 88 12.31 -9.70 -2.17
CA GLN A 88 13.71 -9.25 -2.17
C GLN A 88 14.05 -8.37 -0.97
N LEU A 89 13.20 -7.39 -0.64
CA LEU A 89 13.41 -6.51 0.53
C LEU A 89 13.40 -7.30 1.84
N MET A 90 12.54 -8.31 1.93
CA MET A 90 12.46 -9.20 3.10
C MET A 90 13.52 -10.30 3.11
N ASP A 91 14.39 -10.40 2.09
CA ASP A 91 15.32 -11.52 1.90
C ASP A 91 14.60 -12.88 2.00
N SER A 92 13.49 -13.02 1.28
CA SER A 92 12.62 -14.18 1.32
C SER A 92 12.44 -14.78 -0.06
N GLN A 93 12.21 -16.09 -0.13
CA GLN A 93 11.84 -16.77 -1.38
C GLN A 93 10.38 -16.50 -1.76
N THR A 94 9.54 -16.14 -0.79
CA THR A 94 8.11 -15.91 -0.98
C THR A 94 7.66 -14.66 -0.23
N ALA A 95 6.64 -13.99 -0.76
CA ALA A 95 5.92 -12.92 -0.08
C ALA A 95 4.45 -13.34 0.04
N ILE A 96 3.88 -13.16 1.23
CA ILE A 96 2.46 -13.40 1.49
C ILE A 96 1.77 -12.05 1.55
N PHE A 97 0.81 -11.87 0.65
CA PHE A 97 -0.05 -10.71 0.67
C PHE A 97 -1.11 -10.86 1.77
N TYR A 98 -1.13 -9.96 2.74
CA TYR A 98 -2.00 -10.05 3.92
C TYR A 98 -3.29 -9.21 3.76
N HIS A 99 -3.16 -7.92 3.47
CA HIS A 99 -4.30 -7.03 3.22
C HIS A 99 -3.92 -5.87 2.30
N GLU A 100 -4.94 -5.10 1.90
CA GLU A 100 -4.82 -3.79 1.25
C GLU A 100 -5.56 -2.75 2.09
N HIS A 101 -5.11 -1.51 2.03
CA HIS A 101 -5.75 -0.35 2.65
C HIS A 101 -5.71 0.85 1.70
N VAL A 102 -6.88 1.30 1.23
CA VAL A 102 -6.99 2.52 0.43
C VAL A 102 -6.92 3.71 1.37
N LEU A 103 -6.03 4.65 1.09
CA LEU A 103 -5.87 5.89 1.85
C LEU A 103 -5.79 7.07 0.88
N THR A 104 -6.77 7.97 0.91
CA THR A 104 -6.72 9.22 0.13
C THR A 104 -6.84 10.43 1.04
N LYS A 105 -6.04 11.46 0.75
CA LYS A 105 -6.03 12.75 1.44
C LYS A 105 -6.24 13.85 0.42
N ASP A 106 -7.44 14.38 0.35
CA ASP A 106 -7.75 15.44 -0.58
C ASP A 106 -7.13 16.77 -0.13
N PRO A 107 -6.77 17.67 -1.06
CA PRO A 107 -6.32 19.01 -0.72
C PRO A 107 -7.28 19.70 0.27
N GLY A 108 -6.74 20.27 1.34
CA GLY A 108 -7.53 20.92 2.40
C GLY A 108 -7.97 19.99 3.53
N THR A 109 -7.63 18.71 3.53
CA THR A 109 -7.75 17.88 4.73
C THR A 109 -6.74 18.29 5.81
N TYR A 110 -7.18 18.26 7.07
CA TYR A 110 -6.39 18.70 8.24
C TYR A 110 -5.81 17.52 9.03
N LYS A 111 -6.17 16.27 8.70
CA LYS A 111 -5.78 15.09 9.47
C LYS A 111 -4.34 14.64 9.15
N THR A 112 -3.47 14.83 10.13
CA THR A 112 -2.14 14.22 10.14
C THR A 112 -2.24 12.72 10.44
N THR A 113 -1.28 11.94 9.93
CA THR A 113 -1.11 10.54 10.35
C THR A 113 -0.18 10.53 11.56
N PRO A 114 -0.64 10.18 12.77
CA PRO A 114 0.22 10.19 13.95
C PRO A 114 1.32 9.13 13.85
N TRP A 115 2.39 9.30 14.63
CA TRP A 115 3.46 8.31 14.74
C TRP A 115 2.92 6.98 15.28
N HIS A 116 3.24 5.88 14.60
CA HIS A 116 2.88 4.51 14.99
C HIS A 116 3.85 3.50 14.36
N HIS A 117 3.75 2.24 14.79
CA HIS A 117 4.36 1.09 14.11
C HIS A 117 3.29 0.01 13.88
N ASP A 118 3.25 -0.54 12.66
CA ASP A 118 2.12 -1.35 12.20
C ASP A 118 1.98 -2.72 12.90
N GLN A 119 3.11 -3.28 13.34
CA GLN A 119 3.18 -4.62 13.93
C GLN A 119 2.20 -4.82 15.09
N SER A 120 1.95 -3.77 15.89
CA SER A 120 1.05 -3.84 17.05
C SER A 120 -0.42 -4.04 16.69
N TYR A 121 -0.81 -3.79 15.44
CA TYR A 121 -2.20 -3.87 14.99
C TYR A 121 -2.59 -5.23 14.40
N TYR A 122 -1.62 -6.09 14.09
CA TYR A 122 -1.89 -7.32 13.33
C TYR A 122 -1.56 -8.59 14.12
N PRO A 123 -2.43 -9.62 14.06
CA PRO A 123 -2.21 -10.90 14.72
C PRO A 123 -1.24 -11.80 13.93
N VAL A 124 -0.14 -11.22 13.44
CA VAL A 124 0.90 -11.92 12.67
C VAL A 124 2.24 -11.56 13.29
N ASP A 125 3.06 -12.55 13.62
CA ASP A 125 4.37 -12.37 14.23
C ASP A 125 5.50 -12.89 13.32
N GLY A 126 6.71 -12.37 13.49
CA GLY A 126 7.91 -12.80 12.79
C GLY A 126 8.84 -11.67 12.34
N ASP A 127 10.10 -12.03 12.06
CA ASP A 127 11.17 -11.07 11.74
C ASP A 127 11.03 -10.42 10.35
N LYS A 128 10.11 -10.92 9.53
CA LYS A 128 9.88 -10.53 8.13
C LYS A 128 8.43 -10.11 7.87
N VAL A 129 7.79 -9.48 8.86
CA VAL A 129 6.47 -8.83 8.70
C VAL A 129 6.69 -7.35 8.36
N ARG A 130 6.26 -6.93 7.16
CA ARG A 130 6.52 -5.58 6.64
C ARG A 130 5.29 -5.03 5.90
N GLY A 131 4.95 -3.78 6.15
CA GLY A 131 3.99 -3.01 5.33
C GLY A 131 4.67 -2.46 4.08
N LEU A 132 3.95 -2.46 2.96
CA LEU A 132 4.36 -1.89 1.67
C LEU A 132 3.25 -0.97 1.14
#